data_AF-A0A927Z3K7-F1
#
_entry.id   AF-A0A927Z3K7-F1
#
_cell.length_a   1.000
_cell.length_b   1.000
_cell.length_c   1.000
_cell.angle_alpha   90.00
_cell.angle_beta   90.00
_cell.angle_gamma   90.00
#
_symmetry.space_group_name_H-M   'P 1'
#
loop_
_entity.id
_entity.type
_entity.pdbx_description
1 polymer ?
#
loop_
_entity_poly.entity_id
_entity_poly.type
_entity_poly.pdbx_seq_one_letter_code
_entity_poly.pdbx_strand_id
1 'polypeptide(L)'
;MRKAFMCSLCHKGILGGGLYLEPQSVTYRTNKLTVDKKFRNLVLPMNEIREITWKWIIFPVATFHMVKGEEYKMIIFNKARFCKWYGEYNEGDM
;
A
#
# COMPACT_ATOMS: atom_id res chain seq x y z
N MET A 1 -13.32 8.32 5.66
CA MET A 1 -13.27 8.93 4.31
C MET A 1 -12.04 8.43 3.58
N ARG A 2 -12.17 7.77 2.42
CA ARG A 2 -11.05 7.22 1.65
C ARG A 2 -9.97 8.27 1.32
N LYS A 3 -8.70 7.93 1.53
CA LYS A 3 -7.53 8.77 1.16
C LYS A 3 -6.80 8.13 -0.02
N ALA A 4 -6.49 8.92 -1.05
CA ALA A 4 -5.81 8.43 -2.25
C ALA A 4 -4.38 8.96 -2.33
N PHE A 5 -3.45 8.13 -2.77
CA PHE A 5 -2.04 8.44 -2.94
C PHE A 5 -1.57 7.96 -4.32
N MET A 6 -0.65 8.71 -4.92
CA MET A 6 0.10 8.20 -6.05
C MET A 6 1.03 7.09 -5.56
N CYS A 7 1.04 5.97 -6.26
CA CYS A 7 1.74 4.78 -5.81
C CYS A 7 2.29 3.97 -6.98
N SER A 8 3.35 3.22 -6.76
CA SER A 8 3.76 2.16 -7.68
C SER A 8 4.02 0.87 -6.93
N LEU A 9 3.44 -0.24 -7.38
CA LEU A 9 3.74 -1.57 -6.88
C LEU A 9 5.07 -2.05 -7.49
N CYS A 10 5.98 -2.54 -6.67
CA CYS A 10 7.23 -3.15 -7.08
C CYS A 10 7.01 -4.65 -7.33
N HIS A 11 6.55 -5.01 -8.52
CA HIS A 11 6.30 -6.40 -8.92
C HIS A 11 6.74 -6.62 -10.36
N LYS A 12 7.79 -7.43 -10.57
CA LYS A 12 8.44 -7.67 -11.88
C LYS A 12 8.76 -6.36 -12.61
N GLY A 13 9.22 -5.35 -11.87
CA GLY A 13 9.37 -3.96 -12.34
C GLY A 13 8.49 -2.99 -11.52
N ILE A 14 8.28 -1.79 -12.05
CA ILE A 14 7.49 -0.74 -11.41
C ILE A 14 6.12 -0.61 -12.09
N LEU A 15 5.06 -0.90 -11.35
CA LEU A 15 3.69 -0.81 -11.81
C LEU A 15 3.03 0.42 -11.21
N GLY A 16 2.97 1.51 -11.99
CA GLY A 16 2.28 2.73 -11.58
C GLY A 16 0.77 2.52 -11.35
N GLY A 17 0.23 3.18 -10.33
CA GLY A 17 -1.16 3.06 -9.92
C GLY A 17 -1.55 4.05 -8.81
N GLY A 18 -2.70 3.79 -8.21
CA GLY A 18 -3.20 4.51 -7.04
C GLY A 18 -3.18 3.61 -5.82
N LEU A 19 -2.87 4.19 -4.66
CA LEU A 19 -3.08 3.54 -3.36
C LEU A 19 -4.23 4.24 -2.65
N TYR A 20 -5.21 3.45 -2.23
CA TYR A 20 -6.39 3.91 -1.53
C TYR A 20 -6.34 3.38 -0.11
N LEU A 21 -6.23 4.29 0.85
CA LEU A 21 -6.28 3.98 2.26
C LEU A 21 -7.72 4.20 2.74
N GLU A 22 -8.30 3.13 3.27
CA GLU A 22 -9.64 3.05 3.85
C GLU A 22 -9.51 2.46 5.27
N PRO A 23 -10.50 2.65 6.15
CA PRO A 23 -10.38 2.18 7.54
C PRO A 23 -10.03 0.69 7.66
N GLN A 24 -10.59 -0.15 6.79
CA GLN A 24 -10.41 -1.60 6.85
C GLN A 24 -9.36 -2.14 5.87
N SER A 25 -8.83 -1.31 4.95
CA SER A 25 -7.89 -1.82 3.93
C SER A 25 -7.00 -0.76 3.29
N VAL A 26 -5.87 -1.23 2.77
CA VAL A 26 -5.01 -0.51 1.85
C VAL A 26 -5.14 -1.21 0.50
N THR A 27 -5.73 -0.53 -0.47
CA THR A 27 -5.99 -1.09 -1.79
C THR A 27 -5.10 -0.42 -2.83
N TYR A 28 -4.23 -1.19 -3.48
CA TYR A 28 -3.52 -0.76 -4.68
C TYR A 28 -4.36 -1.07 -5.93
N ARG A 29 -4.48 -0.10 -6.85
CA ARG A 29 -5.13 -0.31 -8.15
C ARG A 29 -4.29 0.23 -9.30
N THR A 30 -4.33 -0.47 -10.42
CA THR A 30 -3.77 -0.02 -11.69
C THR A 30 -4.69 -0.35 -12.86
N ASN A 31 -4.70 0.52 -13.87
CA ASN A 31 -5.46 0.32 -15.10
C ASN A 31 -4.68 -0.46 -16.18
N LYS A 32 -3.48 -0.97 -15.86
CA LYS A 32 -2.68 -1.77 -16.78
C LYS A 32 -3.31 -3.15 -16.99
N LEU A 33 -3.87 -3.38 -18.18
CA LEU A 33 -4.60 -4.61 -18.52
C LEU A 33 -3.70 -5.85 -18.68
N THR A 34 -2.42 -5.65 -18.99
CA THR A 34 -1.42 -6.72 -19.18
C THR A 34 -0.93 -7.34 -17.86
N VAL A 35 -1.42 -6.86 -16.72
CA VAL A 35 -1.05 -7.34 -15.39
C VAL A 35 -2.07 -8.35 -14.88
N ASP A 36 -1.60 -9.37 -14.14
CA ASP A 36 -2.46 -10.36 -13.51
C ASP A 36 -3.58 -9.73 -12.68
N LYS A 37 -4.76 -10.37 -12.67
CA LYS A 37 -5.96 -9.85 -11.98
C LYS A 37 -5.68 -9.47 -10.52
N LYS A 38 -4.89 -10.28 -9.80
CA LYS A 38 -4.49 -10.02 -8.41
C LYS A 38 -3.81 -8.66 -8.24
N PHE A 39 -2.91 -8.28 -9.16
CA PHE A 39 -2.14 -7.05 -9.04
C PHE A 39 -2.82 -5.85 -9.71
N ARG A 40 -3.93 -6.04 -10.46
CA ARG A 40 -4.76 -4.92 -10.94
C ARG A 40 -5.57 -4.26 -9.82
N ASN A 41 -6.00 -5.05 -8.84
CA ASN A 41 -6.72 -4.59 -7.65
C ASN A 41 -6.25 -5.44 -6.45
N LEU A 42 -5.13 -5.05 -5.87
CA LEU A 42 -4.53 -5.72 -4.72
C LEU A 42 -5.07 -5.08 -3.43
N VAL A 43 -5.90 -5.81 -2.71
CA VAL A 43 -6.46 -5.39 -1.43
C VAL A 43 -5.62 -5.98 -0.30
N LEU A 44 -5.12 -5.13 0.59
CA LEU A 44 -4.43 -5.52 1.82
C LEU A 44 -5.33 -5.15 3.02
N PRO A 45 -6.00 -6.13 3.64
CA PRO A 45 -6.82 -5.88 4.83
C PRO A 45 -5.97 -5.34 5.99
N MET A 46 -6.45 -4.33 6.72
CA MET A 46 -5.67 -3.72 7.84
C MET A 46 -5.30 -4.75 8.90
N ASN A 47 -6.25 -5.61 9.27
CA ASN A 47 -6.06 -6.67 10.26
C ASN A 47 -5.09 -7.78 9.82
N GLU A 48 -4.73 -7.84 8.53
CA GLU A 48 -3.75 -8.79 8.00
C GLU A 48 -2.36 -8.16 7.78
N ILE A 49 -2.22 -6.84 7.97
CA ILE A 49 -0.92 -6.15 7.91
C ILE A 49 -0.28 -6.22 9.29
N ARG A 50 0.84 -6.93 9.39
CA ARG A 50 1.61 -7.03 10.63
C ARG A 50 2.36 -5.73 10.91
N GLU A 51 3.01 -5.19 9.90
CA GLU A 51 3.80 -3.97 10.01
C GLU A 51 4.09 -3.37 8.63
N ILE A 52 4.46 -2.09 8.61
CA ILE A 52 4.95 -1.40 7.42
C ILE A 52 6.35 -0.87 7.69
N THR A 53 7.35 -1.36 6.97
CA THR A 53 8.71 -0.83 7.03
C THR A 53 9.00 0.10 5.87
N TRP A 54 9.87 1.09 6.08
CA TRP A 54 10.20 2.10 5.08
C TRP A 54 11.68 2.10 4.76
N LYS A 55 12.01 2.17 3.47
CA LYS A 55 13.36 2.38 2.97
C LYS A 55 13.40 3.60 2.05
N TRP A 56 14.37 4.48 2.26
CA TRP A 56 14.63 5.62 1.38
C TRP A 56 15.93 5.36 0.62
N ILE A 57 15.84 5.10 -0.68
CA ILE A 57 17.02 4.96 -1.56
C ILE A 57 17.05 6.14 -2.52
N ILE A 58 16.03 6.22 -3.37
CA ILE A 58 15.77 7.35 -4.30
C ILE A 58 14.32 7.82 -4.12
N PHE A 59 13.41 6.87 -3.86
CA PHE A 59 12.01 7.10 -3.53
C PHE A 59 11.65 6.47 -2.18
N PRO A 60 10.58 6.93 -1.50
CA PRO A 60 10.04 6.26 -0.32
C PRO A 60 9.40 4.93 -0.71
N VAL A 61 10.04 3.82 -0.32
CA VAL A 61 9.50 2.47 -0.51
C VAL A 61 8.94 1.97 0.82
N ALA A 62 7.64 1.71 0.84
CA ALA A 62 6.97 0.96 1.90
C ALA A 62 7.02 -0.53 1.59
N THR A 63 7.32 -1.35 2.58
CA THR A 63 7.12 -2.80 2.53
C THR A 63 6.03 -3.16 3.52
N PHE A 64 4.90 -3.64 3.00
CA PHE A 64 3.82 -4.21 3.81
C PHE A 64 4.15 -5.66 4.09
N HIS A 65 4.33 -5.98 5.38
CA HIS A 65 4.55 -7.34 5.86
C HIS A 65 3.21 -7.90 6.30
N MET A 66 2.73 -8.95 5.65
CA MET A 66 1.45 -9.57 5.97
C MET A 66 1.62 -10.63 7.05
N VAL A 67 0.57 -10.88 7.84
CA VAL A 67 0.55 -11.92 8.89
C VAL A 67 0.84 -13.32 8.31
N LYS A 68 0.35 -13.60 7.10
CA LYS A 68 0.53 -14.88 6.39
C LYS A 68 1.89 -15.03 5.70
N GLY A 69 2.77 -14.03 5.83
CA GLY A 69 4.15 -14.07 5.34
C GLY A 69 4.35 -13.47 3.95
N GLU A 70 3.31 -13.06 3.24
CA GLU A 70 3.47 -12.29 2.00
C GLU A 70 4.06 -10.91 2.27
N GLU A 71 4.86 -10.41 1.33
CA GLU A 71 5.37 -9.05 1.33
C GLU A 71 4.94 -8.30 0.08
N TYR A 72 4.51 -7.05 0.24
CA TYR A 72 4.21 -6.16 -0.86
C TYR A 72 5.02 -4.87 -0.76
N LYS A 73 5.87 -4.62 -1.76
CA LYS A 73 6.71 -3.42 -1.83
C LYS A 73 6.05 -2.38 -2.71
N MET A 74 5.89 -1.18 -2.19
CA MET A 74 5.22 -0.08 -2.89
C MET A 74 6.01 1.23 -2.73
N ILE A 75 6.21 1.95 -3.82
CA ILE A 75 6.62 3.35 -3.76
C ILE A 75 5.37 4.17 -3.44
N ILE A 76 5.34 4.86 -2.30
CA ILE A 76 4.20 5.70 -1.90
C ILE A 76 4.64 7.14 -1.83
N PHE A 77 4.15 7.96 -2.75
CA PHE A 77 4.45 9.38 -2.74
C PHE A 77 3.72 10.08 -1.59
N ASN A 78 4.38 11.08 -0.99
CA ASN A 78 3.91 11.79 0.20
C ASN A 78 3.79 10.87 1.44
N LYS A 79 4.92 10.23 1.80
CA LYS A 79 5.06 9.36 2.99
C LYS A 79 4.47 9.99 4.25
N ALA A 80 4.80 11.25 4.55
CA ALA A 80 4.33 11.92 5.77
C ALA A 80 2.79 11.93 5.87
N ARG A 81 2.11 12.28 4.77
CA ARG A 81 0.65 12.25 4.72
C ARG A 81 0.11 10.83 4.85
N PHE A 82 0.76 9.84 4.22
CA PHE A 82 0.34 8.45 4.34
C PHE A 82 0.43 7.97 5.79
N CYS A 83 1.58 8.16 6.44
CA CYS A 83 1.80 7.75 7.83
C CYS A 83 0.79 8.38 8.79
N LYS A 84 0.46 9.68 8.62
CA LYS A 84 -0.56 10.35 9.42
C LYS A 84 -1.91 9.61 9.35
N TRP A 85 -2.44 9.41 8.16
CA TRP A 85 -3.76 8.78 8.00
C TRP A 85 -3.75 7.29 8.32
N TYR A 86 -2.63 6.61 8.08
CA TYR A 86 -2.49 5.20 8.43
C TYR A 86 -2.52 5.01 9.95
N GLY A 87 -1.83 5.87 10.71
CA GLY A 87 -1.90 5.89 12.17
C GLY A 87 -3.33 6.11 12.68
N GLU A 88 -4.04 7.13 12.15
CA GLU A 88 -5.43 7.40 12.52
C GLU A 88 -6.38 6.21 12.27
N TYR A 89 -6.14 5.39 11.26
CA TYR A 89 -6.98 4.21 10.97
C TYR A 89 -6.56 2.95 11.73
N ASN A 90 -5.29 2.85 12.09
CA ASN A 90 -4.77 1.73 12.86
C ASN A 90 -5.02 1.89 14.38
N GLU A 91 -5.13 3.13 14.86
CA GLU A 91 -5.42 3.44 16.27
C GLU A 91 -6.92 3.54 16.58
N GLY A 92 -7.77 3.65 15.54
CA GLY A 92 -9.23 3.82 15.69
C GLY A 92 -10.02 2.56 16.07
N ASP A 93 -9.37 1.41 16.23
CA ASP A 93 -9.98 0.11 16.57
C ASP A 93 -9.51 -0.42 17.96
N MET A 94 -9.04 0.47 18.86
CA MET A 94 -8.82 0.18 20.29
C MET A 94 -9.77 0.97 21.20
#